data_AF-A0A326TQD9-F1
#
_entry.id   AF-A0A326TQD9-F1
#
_cell.length_a   1.000
_cell.length_b   1.000
_cell.length_c   1.000
_cell.angle_alpha   90.00
_cell.angle_beta   90.00
_cell.angle_gamma   90.00
#
_symmetry.space_group_name_H-M   'P 1'
#
loop_
_entity.id
_entity.type
_entity.pdbx_description
1 polymer ?
#
loop_
_entity_poly.entity_id
_entity_poly.type
_entity_poly.pdbx_seq_one_letter_code
_entity_poly.pdbx_strand_id
1 'polypeptide(L)' 'MKALLVIDAQNGIVTKKDFSSVLHSIKQLISIFTSRKEPVFFLLQEDEQGNGDLVPGN' A
#
# COMPACT_ATOMS: atom_id res chain seq x y z
N MET A 1 13.51 0.56 -16.73
CA MET A 1 12.57 -0.32 -16.01
C MET A 1 12.37 0.25 -14.62
N LYS A 2 11.13 0.37 -14.13
CA LYS A 2 10.80 0.95 -12.83
C LYS A 2 10.00 -0.05 -11.99
N ALA A 3 10.03 0.09 -10.68
CA ALA A 3 9.23 -0.71 -9.74
C ALA A 3 8.64 0.21 -8.66
N LEU A 4 7.49 -0.18 -8.12
CA LEU A 4 6.83 0.48 -7.00
C LEU A 4 7.02 -0.36 -5.73
N LEU A 5 7.55 0.24 -4.67
CA LEU A 5 7.63 -0.37 -3.33
C LEU A 5 6.64 0.34 -2.41
N VAL A 6 5.64 -0.38 -1.92
CA VAL A 6 4.63 0.10 -0.96
C VAL A 6 4.98 -0.44 0.41
N ILE A 7 5.20 0.45 1.39
CA ILE A 7 5.65 0.09 2.73
C ILE A 7 4.52 0.39 3.72
N ASP A 8 4.19 -0.59 4.58
CA ASP A 8 3.33 -0.43 5.76
C ASP A 8 1.95 0.21 5.48
N ALA A 9 1.38 -0.07 4.30
CA ALA A 9 0.03 0.32 3.93
C ALA A 9 -1.03 -0.65 4.49
N GLN A 10 -0.96 -0.92 5.80
CA GLN A 10 -1.84 -1.86 6.51
C GLN A 10 -2.96 -1.13 7.26
N ASN A 11 -4.12 -1.76 7.38
CA ASN A 11 -5.32 -1.16 7.99
C ASN A 11 -5.09 -0.66 9.43
N GLY A 12 -4.27 -1.34 10.23
CA GLY A 12 -3.95 -0.97 11.61
C GLY A 12 -3.09 0.28 11.78
N ILE A 13 -2.41 0.72 10.71
CA ILE A 13 -1.64 1.98 10.67
C ILE A 13 -2.52 3.11 10.16
N VAL A 14 -3.24 2.84 9.08
CA VAL A 14 -4.13 3.81 8.42
C VAL A 14 -5.29 4.21 9.32
N THR A 15 -5.81 3.33 10.18
CA THR A 15 -6.94 3.68 11.05
C THR A 15 -6.56 4.55 12.25
N LYS A 16 -5.26 4.66 12.59
CA LYS A 16 -4.77 5.46 13.72
C LYS A 16 -4.68 6.97 13.42
N LYS A 17 -4.64 7.37 12.15
CA LYS A 17 -4.61 8.77 11.69
C LYS A 17 -5.28 8.89 10.31
N ASP A 18 -5.76 10.07 9.92
CA ASP A 18 -6.31 10.24 8.57
C ASP A 18 -5.19 10.23 7.50
N PHE A 19 -5.08 9.10 6.79
CA PHE A 19 -4.21 8.92 5.62
C PHE A 19 -5.00 8.76 4.31
N SER A 20 -6.28 9.14 4.29
CA SER A 20 -7.17 8.93 3.13
C SER A 20 -6.62 9.50 1.82
N SER A 21 -6.05 10.70 1.86
CA SER A 21 -5.43 11.36 0.70
C SER A 21 -4.19 10.62 0.19
N VAL A 22 -3.33 10.18 1.10
CA VAL A 22 -2.11 9.42 0.79
C VAL A 22 -2.48 8.06 0.20
N LEU A 23 -3.47 7.38 0.77
CA LEU A 23 -3.98 6.11 0.24
C LEU A 23 -4.57 6.26 -1.15
N HIS A 24 -5.28 7.35 -1.42
CA HIS A 24 -5.77 7.63 -2.77
C HIS A 24 -4.62 7.72 -3.78
N SER A 25 -3.54 8.44 -3.43
CA SER A 25 -2.34 8.52 -4.28
C SER A 25 -1.64 7.17 -4.45
N ILE A 26 -1.52 6.36 -3.38
CA ILE A 26 -0.92 5.02 -3.46
C ILE A 26 -1.73 4.13 -4.41
N LYS A 27 -3.06 4.14 -4.32
CA LYS A 27 -3.94 3.37 -5.23
C LYS A 27 -3.77 3.79 -6.69
N GLN A 28 -3.70 5.09 -6.96
CA GLN A 28 -3.45 5.60 -8.31
C GLN A 28 -2.09 5.11 -8.85
N LEU A 29 -1.05 5.14 -8.02
CA LEU A 29 0.27 4.64 -8.41
C LEU A 29 0.27 3.13 -8.68
N ILE A 30 -0.38 2.33 -7.84
CA ILE A 30 -0.53 0.88 -8.05
C ILE A 30 -1.24 0.61 -9.38
N SER A 31 -2.32 1.35 -9.68
CA SER A 31 -3.06 1.22 -10.94
C SER A 31 -2.18 1.54 -12.15
N ILE A 32 -1.39 2.62 -12.09
CA ILE A 32 -0.46 3.00 -13.16
C ILE A 32 0.58 1.91 -13.41
N PHE A 33 1.24 1.41 -12.35
CA PHE A 33 2.27 0.38 -12.50
C PHE A 33 1.68 -0.94 -13.01
N THR A 34 0.53 -1.35 -12.50
CA THR A 34 -0.20 -2.54 -12.95
C THR A 34 -0.57 -2.43 -14.43
N SER A 35 -1.10 -1.28 -14.87
CA SER A 35 -1.47 -1.04 -16.28
C SER A 35 -0.28 -1.13 -17.25
N ARG A 36 0.91 -0.80 -16.77
CA ARG A 36 2.17 -0.83 -17.53
C ARG A 36 2.89 -2.17 -17.43
N LYS A 37 2.35 -3.14 -16.69
CA LYS A 37 3.02 -4.41 -16.36
C LYS A 37 4.37 -4.19 -15.66
N GLU A 38 4.47 -3.12 -14.88
CA GLU A 38 5.65 -2.81 -14.06
C GLU A 38 5.51 -3.46 -12.67
N PRO A 39 6.61 -3.94 -12.04
CA PRO A 39 6.54 -4.61 -10.75
C PRO A 39 6.02 -3.72 -9.62
N VAL A 40 5.19 -4.30 -8.75
CA VAL A 40 4.71 -3.71 -7.51
C VAL A 40 5.03 -4.67 -6.36
N PHE A 41 5.76 -4.19 -5.36
CA PHE A 41 6.13 -4.94 -4.15
C PHE A 41 5.48 -4.31 -2.93
N PHE A 42 5.04 -5.16 -2.02
CA PHE A 42 4.49 -4.75 -0.72
C PHE A 42 5.44 -5.23 0.38
N LEU A 43 5.82 -4.31 1.26
CA LEU A 43 6.56 -4.60 2.48
C LEU A 43 5.63 -4.35 3.66
N LEU A 44 5.52 -5.37 4.51
CA LEU A 44 4.61 -5.43 5.64
C LEU A 44 5.44 -5.52 6.92
N GLN A 45 5.05 -4.75 7.93
CA GLN A 45 5.53 -4.95 9.29
C GLN A 45 4.62 -5.96 10.00
N GLU A 46 5.17 -7.16 10.26
CA GLU A 46 4.58 -8.12 11.19
C GLU A 46 5.18 -7.88 12.59
N ASP A 47 4.42 -7.21 13.45
CA ASP A 47 4.65 -7.23 14.90
C ASP A 47 3.79 -8.33 15.57
N GLU A 48 4.08 -8.69 16.83
CA GLU A 48 3.34 -9.74 17.55
C GLU A 48 1.82 -9.46 17.67
N GLN A 49 1.38 -8.22 17.42
CA GLN A 49 -0.02 -7.79 17.50
C GLN A 49 -0.71 -7.74 16.12
N GLY A 50 0.06 -7.70 15.04
CA GLY A 50 -0.39 -7.57 13.66
C GLY A 50 -0.93 -6.17 13.34
N ASN A 51 -0.46 -5.56 12.26
CA ASN A 51 -1.07 -4.34 11.69
C ASN A 51 -2.27 -4.65 10.75
N GLY A 52 -2.68 -5.91 10.66
CA GLY A 52 -3.77 -6.38 9.81
C GLY A 52 -3.41 -6.42 8.32
N ASP A 53 -4.43 -6.69 7.48
CA ASP A 53 -4.25 -6.82 6.03
C ASP A 53 -3.85 -5.49 5.36
N LEU A 54 -3.27 -5.61 4.16
CA LEU A 54 -3.07 -4.48 3.25
C LEU A 54 -4.39 -3.78 2.96
N VAL A 55 -4.31 -2.46 2.77
CA VAL A 55 -5.44 -1.71 2.21
C VAL A 55 -5.69 -2.21 0.79
N PRO A 56 -6.93 -2.64 0.45
CA PRO A 56 -7.24 -3.17 -0.87
C PRO A 56 -7.02 -2.10 -1.95
N GLY A 57 -6.23 -2.46 -2.96
CA GLY A 57 -6.04 -1.71 -4.19
C GLY A 57 -7.16 -2.02 -5.18
N ASN A 58 -8.36 -1.46 -4.95
CA ASN A 58 -9.40 -1.39 -5.98
C ASN A 58 -9.11 -0.23 -6.94
#